data_AF-A0A7S3ACM6-F1
#
_entry.id   AF-A0A7S3ACM6-F1
#
_cell.length_a   1.000
_cell.length_b   1.000
_cell.length_c   1.000
_cell.angle_alpha   90.00
_cell.angle_beta   90.00
_cell.angle_gamma   90.00
#
_symmetry.space_group_name_H-M   'P 1'
#
loop_
_entity.id
_entity.type
_entity.pdbx_description
1 polymer ?
#
loop_
_entity_poly.entity_id
_entity_poly.type
_entity_poly.pdbx_seq_one_letter_code
_entity_poly.pdbx_strand_id
1 'polypeptide(L)'
;GSLSRSSLVANACGRECTPLHGVWTAGVVFLVLVALTPAFRTLPYAVLASIVFMSVKSLFDMEKPRQLRRLNPPDFWLWAIAFASTLLLGTQQGIVLSIVCSLIALVAASMRPPQRLLGRLPGTQMYGDVLLHPEAKQHTGVAIFSFVAALHFANKDFFHDSLFAAFAEAARLQEKEVAAAPAEEEGVQEEAASPEASTKAGIRVVVLDFSSVPSMDATALRTLLDVRKELKERDVDLVMCGIDGQLKEILNRAKFFDSTGLDKVFAEVTQAAKAAAELAGGEGGGKKNKWAGLSMGNVHARKGLSGAAAML
;
A
#
# COMPACT_ATOMS: atom_id res chain seq x y z
N GLY A 1 13.51 12.00 -33.79
CA GLY A 1 14.36 11.05 -34.53
C GLY A 1 13.57 9.79 -34.78
N SER A 2 13.77 9.10 -35.91
CA SER A 2 13.08 7.84 -36.17
C SER A 2 13.78 6.68 -35.45
N LEU A 3 12.99 5.82 -34.81
CA LEU A 3 13.48 4.69 -34.01
C LEU A 3 14.41 3.78 -34.83
N SER A 4 14.06 3.49 -36.08
CA SER A 4 14.86 2.63 -36.96
C SER A 4 16.21 3.23 -37.35
N ARG A 5 16.34 4.56 -37.45
CA ARG A 5 17.62 5.21 -37.76
C ARG A 5 18.52 5.23 -36.53
N SER A 6 17.96 5.53 -35.36
CA SER A 6 18.72 5.57 -34.11
C SER A 6 19.22 4.19 -33.68
N SER A 7 18.43 3.13 -33.86
CA SER A 7 18.88 1.76 -33.56
C SER A 7 20.00 1.28 -34.48
N LEU A 8 19.94 1.63 -35.78
CA LEU A 8 20.98 1.28 -36.74
C LEU A 8 22.30 2.01 -36.44
N VAL A 9 22.24 3.31 -36.11
CA VAL A 9 23.43 4.09 -35.74
C VAL A 9 24.03 3.59 -34.42
N ALA A 10 23.19 3.27 -33.43
CA ALA A 10 23.66 2.70 -32.16
C ALA A 10 24.35 1.34 -32.37
N ASN A 11 23.81 0.47 -33.22
CA ASN A 11 24.41 -0.84 -33.53
C ASN A 11 25.68 -0.73 -34.38
N ALA A 12 25.77 0.24 -35.28
CA ALA A 12 26.91 0.41 -36.19
C ALA A 12 28.10 1.15 -35.54
N CYS A 13 27.82 2.11 -34.65
CA CYS A 13 28.83 3.05 -34.14
C CYS A 13 29.11 2.90 -32.63
N GLY A 14 28.41 2.03 -31.90
CA GLY A 14 28.68 1.76 -30.49
C GLY A 14 28.50 2.99 -29.58
N ARG A 15 29.33 3.11 -28.53
CA ARG A 15 29.20 4.09 -27.43
C ARG A 15 29.75 5.49 -27.76
N GLU A 16 30.35 5.70 -28.93
CA GLU A 16 31.12 6.91 -29.29
C GLU A 16 30.48 7.70 -30.45
N CYS A 17 29.15 7.80 -30.46
CA CYS A 17 28.44 8.52 -31.51
C CYS A 17 28.58 10.05 -31.32
N THR A 18 29.51 10.68 -32.03
CA THR A 18 29.50 12.14 -32.18
C THR A 18 28.26 12.58 -33.00
N PRO A 19 27.68 13.77 -32.76
CA PRO A 19 26.54 14.27 -33.54
C PRO A 19 26.89 14.51 -35.03
N LEU A 20 28.16 14.39 -35.41
CA LEU A 20 28.67 14.59 -36.77
C LEU A 20 28.08 13.61 -37.81
N HIS A 21 27.67 12.41 -37.40
CA HIS A 21 27.01 11.43 -38.29
C HIS A 21 25.70 11.97 -38.91
N GLY A 22 25.04 12.90 -38.22
CA GLY A 22 23.86 13.61 -38.71
C GLY A 22 24.16 14.44 -39.96
N VAL A 23 25.35 15.04 -40.03
CA VAL A 23 25.80 15.84 -41.19
C VAL A 23 26.04 14.93 -42.39
N TRP A 24 26.70 13.78 -42.18
CA TRP A 24 26.92 12.79 -43.24
C TRP A 24 25.60 12.25 -43.81
N THR A 25 24.68 11.85 -42.92
CA THR A 25 23.37 11.35 -43.34
C THR A 25 22.55 12.42 -44.07
N ALA A 26 22.58 13.68 -43.62
CA ALA A 26 21.95 14.79 -44.32
C ALA A 26 22.55 15.02 -45.71
N GLY A 27 23.89 14.94 -45.85
CA GLY A 27 24.59 15.06 -47.13
C GLY A 27 24.21 13.97 -48.12
N VAL A 28 24.14 12.71 -47.67
CA VAL A 28 23.69 11.58 -48.51
C VAL A 28 22.23 11.78 -48.95
N VAL A 29 21.34 12.19 -48.03
CA VAL A 29 19.94 12.48 -48.38
C VAL A 29 19.85 13.61 -49.41
N PHE A 30 20.63 14.69 -49.24
CA PHE A 30 20.68 15.78 -50.20
C PHE A 30 21.13 15.32 -51.59
N LEU A 31 22.21 14.53 -51.66
CA LEU A 31 22.70 13.95 -52.92
C LEU A 31 21.64 13.10 -53.60
N VAL A 32 20.96 12.24 -52.84
CA VAL A 32 19.89 11.38 -53.35
C VAL A 32 18.72 12.20 -53.89
N LEU A 33 18.32 13.28 -53.20
CA LEU A 33 17.25 14.18 -53.65
C LEU A 33 17.62 14.95 -54.94
N VAL A 34 18.89 15.28 -55.18
CA VAL A 34 19.30 15.99 -56.39
C VAL A 34 19.54 15.04 -57.56
N ALA A 35 20.21 13.91 -57.33
CA ALA A 35 20.65 13.02 -58.40
C ALA A 35 19.69 11.86 -58.71
N LEU A 36 19.03 11.28 -57.69
CA LEU A 36 18.26 10.04 -57.80
C LEU A 36 16.74 10.24 -57.81
N THR A 37 16.23 11.43 -57.53
CA THR A 37 14.80 11.77 -57.62
C THR A 37 14.13 11.35 -58.94
N PRO A 38 14.72 11.52 -60.14
CA PRO A 38 14.07 11.06 -61.38
C PRO A 38 13.88 9.53 -61.44
N ALA A 39 14.79 8.75 -60.85
CA ALA A 39 14.66 7.30 -60.78
C ALA A 39 13.54 6.84 -59.81
N PHE A 40 13.25 7.64 -58.77
CA PHE A 40 12.21 7.33 -57.79
C PHE A 40 10.80 7.78 -58.19
N ARG A 41 10.64 8.59 -59.24
CA ARG A 41 9.31 9.08 -59.67
C ARG A 41 8.36 7.96 -60.10
N THR A 42 8.88 6.86 -60.64
CA THR A 42 8.07 5.72 -61.12
C THR A 42 7.92 4.61 -60.08
N LEU A 43 8.33 4.83 -58.82
CA LEU A 43 8.21 3.80 -57.79
C LEU A 43 6.72 3.48 -57.51
N PRO A 44 6.32 2.21 -57.60
CA PRO A 44 4.96 1.81 -57.27
C PRO A 44 4.66 2.04 -55.78
N TYR A 45 3.46 2.54 -55.46
CA TYR A 45 3.00 2.72 -54.07
C TYR A 45 3.07 1.43 -53.24
N ALA A 46 2.96 0.26 -53.89
CA ALA A 46 3.09 -1.05 -53.25
C ALA A 46 4.46 -1.26 -52.57
N VAL A 47 5.54 -0.74 -53.17
CA VAL A 47 6.89 -0.86 -52.61
C VAL A 47 7.01 0.01 -51.35
N LEU A 48 6.51 1.25 -51.39
CA LEU A 48 6.50 2.14 -50.21
C LEU A 48 5.64 1.55 -49.07
N ALA A 49 4.44 1.06 -49.39
CA ALA A 49 3.56 0.44 -48.41
C ALA A 49 4.22 -0.79 -47.75
N SER A 50 4.93 -1.61 -48.53
CA SER A 50 5.65 -2.79 -48.03
C SER A 50 6.77 -2.41 -47.05
N ILE A 51 7.55 -1.37 -47.36
CA ILE A 51 8.62 -0.86 -46.48
C ILE A 51 8.04 -0.33 -45.16
N VAL A 52 6.94 0.43 -45.23
CA VAL A 52 6.24 0.93 -44.04
C VAL A 52 5.69 -0.22 -43.21
N PHE A 53 5.03 -1.20 -43.84
CA PHE A 53 4.45 -2.35 -43.15
C PHE A 53 5.51 -3.22 -42.46
N MET A 54 6.64 -3.50 -43.12
CA MET A 54 7.76 -4.23 -42.48
C MET A 54 8.31 -3.48 -41.26
N SER A 55 8.38 -2.15 -41.34
CA SER A 55 8.84 -1.32 -40.24
C SER A 55 7.87 -1.32 -39.06
N VAL A 56 6.56 -1.22 -39.33
CA VAL A 56 5.52 -1.18 -38.30
C VAL A 56 5.29 -2.54 -37.66
N LYS A 57 5.44 -3.65 -38.41
CA LYS A 57 5.30 -5.01 -37.87
C LYS A 57 6.23 -5.24 -36.66
N SER A 58 7.45 -4.68 -36.70
CA SER A 58 8.40 -4.78 -35.59
C SER A 58 7.99 -4.00 -34.34
N LEU A 59 7.02 -3.08 -34.44
CA LEU A 59 6.56 -2.27 -33.32
C LEU A 59 5.45 -2.96 -32.51
N PHE A 60 4.75 -3.93 -33.10
CA PHE A 60 3.69 -4.68 -32.43
C PHE A 60 4.26 -5.75 -31.50
N ASP A 61 4.33 -5.43 -30.21
CA ASP A 61 4.73 -6.33 -29.14
C ASP A 61 3.50 -6.87 -28.40
N MET A 62 3.10 -8.11 -28.73
CA MET A 62 1.93 -8.79 -28.13
C MET A 62 2.24 -9.49 -26.81
N GLU A 63 3.49 -9.48 -26.36
CA GLU A 63 3.87 -10.13 -25.10
C GLU A 63 3.44 -9.29 -23.90
N LYS A 64 3.68 -7.98 -23.95
CA LYS A 64 3.32 -7.02 -22.91
C LYS A 64 1.86 -7.04 -22.48
N PRO A 65 0.85 -6.93 -23.37
CA PRO A 65 -0.55 -6.97 -22.96
C PRO A 65 -0.95 -8.32 -22.36
N ARG A 66 -0.35 -9.43 -22.82
CA ARG A 66 -0.61 -10.76 -22.25
C ARG A 66 -0.05 -10.90 -20.83
N GLN A 67 1.17 -10.39 -20.60
CA GLN A 67 1.77 -10.35 -19.27
C GLN A 67 0.94 -9.47 -18.32
N LEU A 68 0.52 -8.29 -18.79
CA LEU A 68 -0.27 -7.34 -17.99
C LEU A 68 -1.58 -7.94 -17.52
N ARG A 69 -2.29 -8.66 -18.41
CA ARG A 69 -3.54 -9.35 -18.05
C ARG A 69 -3.36 -10.43 -16.98
N ARG A 70 -2.18 -11.06 -16.89
CA ARG A 70 -1.88 -12.09 -15.88
C ARG A 70 -1.43 -11.48 -14.56
N LEU A 71 -0.71 -10.35 -14.59
CA LEU A 71 -0.14 -9.72 -13.41
C LEU A 71 -1.14 -8.76 -12.74
N ASN A 72 -1.70 -7.81 -13.49
CA ASN A 72 -2.61 -6.79 -12.99
C ASN A 72 -3.73 -6.51 -14.01
N PRO A 73 -4.87 -7.22 -13.93
CA PRO A 73 -6.02 -7.02 -14.83
C PRO A 73 -6.48 -5.56 -15.03
N PRO A 74 -6.53 -4.66 -14.03
CA PRO A 74 -6.92 -3.26 -14.25
C PRO A 74 -5.97 -2.51 -15.19
N ASP A 75 -4.66 -2.76 -15.11
CA ASP A 75 -3.70 -2.13 -16.00
C ASP A 75 -3.87 -2.60 -17.45
N PHE A 76 -4.27 -3.87 -17.64
CA PHE A 76 -4.62 -4.38 -18.97
C PHE A 76 -5.80 -3.62 -19.57
N TRP A 77 -6.82 -3.32 -18.76
CA TRP A 77 -7.96 -2.53 -19.23
C TRP A 77 -7.57 -1.08 -19.54
N LEU A 78 -6.70 -0.46 -18.74
CA LEU A 78 -6.15 0.87 -19.05
C LEU A 78 -5.39 0.87 -20.38
N TRP A 79 -4.54 -0.13 -20.61
CA TRP A 79 -3.84 -0.31 -21.88
C TRP A 79 -4.82 -0.50 -23.04
N ALA A 80 -5.84 -1.35 -22.87
CA ALA A 80 -6.84 -1.62 -23.90
C ALA A 80 -7.66 -0.37 -24.24
N ILE A 81 -8.05 0.43 -23.23
CA ILE A 81 -8.73 1.71 -23.42
C ILE A 81 -7.83 2.68 -24.17
N ALA A 82 -6.55 2.81 -23.81
CA ALA A 82 -5.61 3.69 -24.49
C ALA A 82 -5.41 3.29 -25.97
N PHE A 83 -5.26 1.99 -26.23
CA PHE A 83 -5.12 1.45 -27.58
C PHE A 83 -6.39 1.67 -28.41
N ALA A 84 -7.55 1.32 -27.88
CA ALA A 84 -8.82 1.51 -28.57
C ALA A 84 -9.13 2.99 -28.83
N SER A 85 -8.84 3.86 -27.86
CA SER A 85 -9.09 5.30 -27.97
C SER A 85 -8.23 5.94 -29.05
N THR A 86 -6.94 5.59 -29.12
CA THR A 86 -6.04 6.11 -30.18
C THR A 86 -6.38 5.57 -31.57
N LEU A 87 -6.85 4.32 -31.65
CA LEU A 87 -7.27 3.70 -32.92
C LEU A 87 -8.58 4.29 -33.46
N LEU A 88 -9.57 4.56 -32.60
CA LEU A 88 -10.91 5.00 -33.00
C LEU A 88 -11.05 6.52 -33.09
N LEU A 89 -10.42 7.27 -32.18
CA LEU A 89 -10.57 8.73 -32.06
C LEU A 89 -9.40 9.51 -32.65
N GLY A 90 -8.34 8.81 -33.06
CA GLY A 90 -7.07 9.41 -33.49
C GLY A 90 -6.10 9.65 -32.35
N THR A 91 -4.83 9.92 -32.70
CA THR A 91 -3.73 9.98 -31.73
C THR A 91 -3.87 11.11 -30.72
N GLN A 92 -4.26 12.31 -31.15
CA GLN A 92 -4.39 13.47 -30.27
C GLN A 92 -5.49 13.27 -29.21
N GLN A 93 -6.70 12.91 -29.63
CA GLN A 93 -7.84 12.70 -28.71
C GLN A 93 -7.67 11.44 -27.86
N GLY A 94 -7.13 10.37 -28.45
CA GLY A 94 -6.90 9.11 -27.75
C GLY A 94 -5.91 9.25 -26.59
N ILE A 95 -4.84 10.04 -26.76
CA ILE A 95 -3.89 10.31 -25.68
C ILE A 95 -4.58 11.03 -24.52
N VAL A 96 -5.31 12.12 -24.80
CA VAL A 96 -6.00 12.89 -23.76
C VAL A 96 -6.97 12.00 -22.98
N LEU A 97 -7.80 11.21 -23.68
CA LEU A 97 -8.75 10.31 -23.04
C LEU A 97 -8.04 9.26 -22.17
N SER A 98 -6.95 8.67 -22.66
CA SER A 98 -6.20 7.66 -21.91
C SER A 98 -5.56 8.21 -20.63
N ILE A 99 -5.06 9.46 -20.66
CA ILE A 99 -4.49 10.12 -19.48
C ILE A 99 -5.58 10.35 -18.44
N VAL A 100 -6.74 10.86 -18.86
CA VAL A 100 -7.87 11.09 -17.95
C VAL A 100 -8.35 9.77 -17.33
N CYS A 101 -8.51 8.71 -18.12
CA CYS A 101 -8.87 7.39 -17.62
C CYS A 101 -7.81 6.83 -16.65
N SER A 102 -6.53 7.02 -16.93
CA SER A 102 -5.44 6.59 -16.05
C SER A 102 -5.46 7.33 -14.71
N LEU A 103 -5.70 8.65 -14.72
CA LEU A 103 -5.85 9.43 -13.49
C LEU A 103 -7.05 8.97 -12.66
N ILE A 104 -8.20 8.74 -13.30
CA ILE A 104 -9.39 8.23 -12.61
C ILE A 104 -9.12 6.86 -12.01
N ALA A 105 -8.48 5.96 -12.75
CA ALA A 105 -8.15 4.63 -12.26
C ALA A 105 -7.16 4.67 -11.09
N LEU A 106 -6.17 5.56 -11.14
CA LEU A 106 -5.22 5.78 -10.04
C LEU A 106 -5.94 6.26 -8.77
N VAL A 107 -6.81 7.25 -8.90
CA VAL A 107 -7.60 7.76 -7.77
C VAL A 107 -8.50 6.66 -7.22
N ALA A 108 -9.20 5.91 -8.09
CA ALA A 108 -10.07 4.80 -7.67
C ALA A 108 -9.30 3.69 -6.95
N ALA A 109 -8.10 3.35 -7.41
CA ALA A 109 -7.22 2.39 -6.73
C ALA A 109 -6.81 2.89 -5.33
N SER A 110 -6.59 4.20 -5.18
CA SER A 110 -6.26 4.83 -3.90
C SER A 110 -7.43 4.85 -2.90
N MET A 111 -8.68 4.69 -3.35
CA MET A 111 -9.87 4.70 -2.48
C MET A 111 -10.06 3.41 -1.68
N ARG A 112 -9.53 2.28 -2.17
CA ARG A 112 -9.71 0.95 -1.54
C ARG A 112 -8.37 0.25 -1.35
N PRO A 113 -7.50 0.80 -0.48
CA PRO A 113 -6.21 0.19 -0.22
C PRO A 113 -6.35 -1.15 0.52
N PRO A 114 -5.33 -2.02 0.46
CA PRO A 114 -5.30 -3.25 1.25
C PRO A 114 -5.37 -2.95 2.76
N GLN A 115 -6.11 -3.79 3.48
CA GLN A 115 -6.17 -3.82 4.94
C GLN A 115 -5.89 -5.23 5.43
N ARG A 116 -5.36 -5.34 6.64
CA ARG A 116 -4.99 -6.63 7.22
C ARG A 116 -5.48 -6.71 8.65
N LEU A 117 -6.10 -7.84 8.98
CA LEU A 117 -6.37 -8.21 10.35
C LEU A 117 -5.21 -9.09 10.81
N LEU A 118 -4.47 -8.63 11.81
CA LEU A 118 -3.23 -9.26 12.23
C LEU A 118 -3.45 -10.27 13.35
N GLY A 119 -2.87 -11.45 13.19
CA GLY A 119 -2.78 -12.51 14.18
C GLY A 119 -1.32 -12.89 14.42
N ARG A 120 -1.04 -13.47 15.59
CA ARG A 120 0.30 -13.94 15.94
C ARG A 120 0.55 -15.30 15.29
N LEU A 121 1.63 -15.42 14.54
CA LEU A 121 2.07 -16.68 13.95
C LEU A 121 2.57 -17.64 15.04
N PRO A 122 2.19 -18.94 15.00
CA PRO A 122 2.56 -19.90 16.03
C PRO A 122 4.07 -20.08 16.11
N GLY A 123 4.61 -20.17 17.33
CA GLY A 123 6.05 -20.34 17.56
C GLY A 123 6.92 -19.11 17.27
N THR A 124 6.35 -17.96 16.89
CA THR A 124 7.10 -16.73 16.61
C THR A 124 6.58 -15.52 17.38
N GLN A 125 7.27 -14.38 17.24
CA GLN A 125 6.81 -13.06 17.70
C GLN A 125 6.29 -12.20 16.53
N MET A 126 6.12 -12.81 15.36
CA MET A 126 5.69 -12.10 14.14
C MET A 126 4.17 -12.09 14.06
N TYR A 127 3.64 -10.99 13.55
CA TYR A 127 2.22 -10.83 13.24
C TYR A 127 2.04 -10.92 11.73
N GLY A 128 1.08 -11.74 11.31
CA GLY A 128 0.72 -11.96 9.92
C GLY A 128 -0.76 -11.73 9.69
N ASP A 129 -1.16 -11.56 8.44
CA ASP A 129 -2.57 -11.45 8.07
C ASP A 129 -3.27 -12.79 8.29
N VAL A 130 -4.35 -12.78 9.08
CA VAL A 130 -5.14 -13.98 9.41
C VAL A 130 -5.81 -14.58 8.17
N LEU A 131 -6.09 -13.78 7.14
CA LEU A 131 -6.65 -14.28 5.89
C LEU A 131 -5.63 -15.07 5.06
N LEU A 132 -4.36 -14.68 5.11
CA LEU A 132 -3.27 -15.36 4.40
C LEU A 132 -2.70 -16.55 5.18
N HIS A 133 -2.72 -16.44 6.52
CA HIS A 133 -2.18 -17.43 7.44
C HIS A 133 -3.28 -17.86 8.42
N PRO A 134 -4.08 -18.88 8.10
CA PRO A 134 -5.12 -19.40 8.99
C PRO A 134 -4.61 -19.88 10.35
N GLU A 135 -3.31 -20.20 10.44
CA GLU A 135 -2.63 -20.55 11.69
C GLU A 135 -2.37 -19.37 12.63
N ALA A 136 -2.52 -18.13 12.17
CA ALA A 136 -2.27 -16.92 12.95
C ALA A 136 -3.39 -16.65 13.96
N LYS A 137 -3.08 -16.77 15.25
CA LYS A 137 -4.06 -16.64 16.34
C LYS A 137 -4.09 -15.23 16.92
N GLN A 138 -5.29 -14.72 17.18
CA GLN A 138 -5.47 -13.43 17.85
C GLN A 138 -5.46 -13.59 19.38
N HIS A 139 -5.13 -12.51 20.11
CA HIS A 139 -5.27 -12.52 21.56
C HIS A 139 -6.75 -12.35 21.93
N THR A 140 -7.22 -13.11 22.92
CA THR A 140 -8.62 -13.07 23.36
C THR A 140 -9.03 -11.65 23.79
N GLY A 141 -10.08 -11.13 23.17
CA GLY A 141 -10.58 -9.78 23.42
C GLY A 141 -9.77 -8.65 22.78
N VAL A 142 -8.78 -8.96 21.93
CA VAL A 142 -7.97 -7.96 21.20
C VAL A 142 -8.11 -8.15 19.69
N ALA A 143 -8.35 -7.06 18.96
CA ALA A 143 -8.30 -7.03 17.50
C ALA A 143 -7.17 -6.10 17.04
N ILE A 144 -6.30 -6.59 16.15
CA ILE A 144 -5.17 -5.81 15.61
C ILE A 144 -5.44 -5.51 14.13
N PHE A 145 -5.66 -4.24 13.80
CA PHE A 145 -5.97 -3.79 12.45
C PHE A 145 -4.82 -2.97 11.87
N SER A 146 -4.35 -3.37 10.70
CA SER A 146 -3.28 -2.68 9.96
C SER A 146 -3.82 -2.11 8.65
N PHE A 147 -3.60 -0.81 8.45
CA PHE A 147 -4.01 -0.08 7.25
C PHE A 147 -2.80 0.25 6.39
N VAL A 148 -2.83 -0.16 5.11
CA VAL A 148 -1.64 -0.10 4.23
C VAL A 148 -1.81 0.96 3.15
N ALA A 149 -1.99 2.22 3.57
CA ALA A 149 -2.01 3.39 2.69
C ALA A 149 -1.99 4.72 3.46
N ALA A 150 -1.70 5.81 2.76
CA ALA A 150 -1.98 7.16 3.24
C ALA A 150 -3.47 7.33 3.53
N LEU A 151 -3.81 7.98 4.64
CA LEU A 151 -5.20 8.24 5.00
C LEU A 151 -5.60 9.64 4.55
N HIS A 152 -6.58 9.74 3.65
CA HIS A 152 -6.97 10.99 3.02
C HIS A 152 -8.47 11.03 2.76
N PHE A 153 -9.00 12.20 2.38
CA PHE A 153 -10.41 12.44 2.13
C PHE A 153 -11.09 11.34 1.30
N ALA A 154 -10.41 10.87 0.24
CA ALA A 154 -10.97 9.90 -0.70
C ALA A 154 -11.10 8.46 -0.17
N ASN A 155 -10.40 8.09 0.93
CA ASN A 155 -10.45 6.73 1.49
C ASN A 155 -10.85 6.69 2.97
N LYS A 156 -11.17 7.83 3.59
CA LYS A 156 -11.52 7.92 5.01
C LYS A 156 -12.74 7.07 5.36
N ASP A 157 -13.76 7.05 4.50
CA ASP A 157 -15.00 6.31 4.73
C ASP A 157 -14.73 4.81 4.61
N PHE A 158 -13.93 4.42 3.62
CA PHE A 158 -13.46 3.04 3.48
C PHE A 158 -12.65 2.56 4.68
N PHE A 159 -11.76 3.40 5.24
CA PHE A 159 -11.01 3.08 6.45
C PHE A 159 -11.94 2.86 7.65
N HIS A 160 -12.90 3.75 7.87
CA HIS A 160 -13.87 3.65 8.97
C HIS A 160 -14.68 2.35 8.85
N ASP A 161 -15.33 2.14 7.69
CA ASP A 161 -16.15 0.96 7.43
C ASP A 161 -15.34 -0.34 7.57
N SER A 162 -14.12 -0.35 7.03
CA SER A 162 -13.26 -1.54 7.04
C SER A 162 -12.70 -1.85 8.43
N LEU A 163 -12.42 -0.83 9.26
CA LEU A 163 -12.01 -1.02 10.64
C LEU A 163 -13.11 -1.71 11.45
N PHE A 164 -14.35 -1.23 11.34
CA PHE A 164 -15.48 -1.82 12.05
C PHE A 164 -15.90 -3.19 11.48
N ALA A 165 -15.75 -3.39 10.17
CA ALA A 165 -15.92 -4.72 9.57
C ALA A 165 -14.87 -5.71 10.09
N ALA A 166 -13.60 -5.31 10.14
CA ALA A 166 -12.51 -6.13 10.67
C ALA A 166 -12.68 -6.43 12.17
N PHE A 167 -13.21 -5.47 12.95
CA PHE A 167 -13.59 -5.68 14.34
C PHE A 167 -14.65 -6.78 14.46
N ALA A 168 -15.72 -6.71 13.65
CA ALA A 168 -16.80 -7.68 13.69
C ALA A 168 -16.33 -9.08 13.24
N GLU A 169 -15.41 -9.13 12.28
CA GLU A 169 -14.76 -10.37 11.86
C GLU A 169 -13.87 -10.96 12.94
N ALA A 170 -13.05 -10.14 13.62
CA ALA A 170 -12.23 -10.56 14.75
C ALA A 170 -13.06 -11.18 15.88
N ALA A 171 -14.18 -10.54 16.24
CA ALA A 171 -15.11 -11.06 17.24
C ALA A 171 -15.65 -12.45 16.85
N ARG A 172 -16.08 -12.62 15.59
CA ARG A 172 -16.58 -13.92 15.08
C ARG A 172 -15.51 -15.00 15.06
N LEU A 173 -14.26 -14.66 14.74
CA LEU A 173 -13.16 -15.62 14.74
C LEU A 173 -12.88 -16.13 16.16
N GLN A 174 -12.90 -15.24 17.16
CA GLN A 174 -12.72 -15.62 18.56
C GLN A 174 -13.88 -16.49 19.07
N GLU A 175 -15.13 -16.18 18.70
CA GLU A 175 -16.28 -17.02 19.03
C GLU A 175 -16.14 -18.44 18.45
N LYS A 176 -15.68 -18.57 17.20
CA LYS A 176 -15.44 -19.87 16.56
C LYS A 176 -14.32 -20.65 17.23
N GLU A 177 -13.21 -20.01 17.61
CA GLU A 177 -12.10 -20.67 18.30
C GLU A 177 -12.52 -21.18 19.69
N VAL A 178 -13.30 -20.39 20.43
CA VAL A 178 -13.85 -20.81 21.73
C VAL A 178 -14.84 -21.96 21.57
N ALA A 179 -15.66 -21.97 20.50
CA ALA A 179 -16.59 -23.05 20.22
C ALA A 179 -15.93 -24.33 19.68
N ALA A 180 -14.76 -24.22 19.03
CA ALA A 180 -14.01 -25.34 18.46
C ALA A 180 -13.01 -25.96 19.44
N ALA A 181 -12.78 -25.38 20.62
CA ALA A 181 -11.92 -25.95 21.64
C ALA A 181 -12.51 -27.29 22.12
N PRO A 182 -11.81 -28.43 21.96
CA PRO A 182 -12.28 -29.71 22.47
C PRO A 182 -12.25 -29.69 24.00
N ALA A 183 -13.30 -30.24 24.62
CA ALA A 183 -13.26 -30.67 26.01
C ALA A 183 -12.21 -31.78 26.11
N GLU A 184 -10.97 -31.42 26.45
CA GLU A 184 -9.92 -32.40 26.72
C GLU A 184 -10.11 -32.97 28.14
N GLU A 185 -10.02 -34.29 28.19
CA GLU A 185 -10.24 -35.18 29.33
C GLU A 185 -9.21 -34.97 30.47
N GLU A 186 -9.63 -35.35 31.67
CA GLU A 186 -8.96 -35.20 32.97
C GLU A 186 -7.50 -35.69 33.03
N GLY A 187 -6.66 -34.98 33.80
CA GLY A 187 -5.31 -35.45 34.12
C GLY A 187 -4.41 -34.55 34.99
N VAL A 188 -4.77 -34.39 36.27
CA VAL A 188 -3.87 -34.20 37.46
C VAL A 188 -3.35 -32.78 37.84
N GLN A 189 -3.99 -32.29 38.91
CA GLN A 189 -3.58 -31.49 40.09
C GLN A 189 -3.42 -29.95 40.07
N GLU A 190 -4.29 -29.37 40.90
CA GLU A 190 -4.48 -27.98 41.33
C GLU A 190 -3.25 -27.32 41.96
N GLU A 191 -3.04 -26.05 41.60
CA GLU A 191 -3.01 -24.99 42.61
C GLU A 191 -3.70 -23.73 42.05
N ALA A 192 -4.55 -23.13 42.88
CA ALA A 192 -5.75 -22.38 42.50
C ALA A 192 -5.53 -21.04 41.77
N ALA A 193 -6.25 -20.88 40.66
CA ALA A 193 -6.87 -19.60 40.27
C ALA A 193 -8.22 -19.88 39.58
N SER A 194 -9.26 -19.23 40.09
CA SER A 194 -10.69 -19.55 39.96
C SER A 194 -11.24 -19.72 38.52
N PRO A 195 -12.20 -20.65 38.30
CA PRO A 195 -12.76 -20.98 36.99
C PRO A 195 -13.89 -20.05 36.50
N GLU A 196 -13.90 -18.76 36.85
CA GLU A 196 -15.02 -17.84 36.56
C GLU A 196 -14.77 -16.85 35.39
N ALA A 197 -13.59 -16.86 34.76
CA ALA A 197 -13.24 -15.90 33.70
C ALA A 197 -13.72 -16.28 32.27
N SER A 198 -14.62 -17.25 32.15
CA SER A 198 -15.21 -17.67 30.87
C SER A 198 -16.65 -17.20 30.79
N THR A 199 -16.92 -15.97 30.33
CA THR A 199 -18.22 -15.54 29.72
C THR A 199 -18.25 -14.04 29.35
N LYS A 200 -17.67 -13.69 28.20
CA LYS A 200 -18.20 -12.79 27.14
C LYS A 200 -17.07 -12.53 26.14
N ALA A 201 -17.02 -13.35 25.09
CA ALA A 201 -16.08 -13.18 23.99
C ALA A 201 -16.49 -11.96 23.15
N GLY A 202 -16.08 -10.78 23.59
CA GLY A 202 -16.20 -9.54 22.83
C GLY A 202 -14.83 -8.87 22.75
N ILE A 203 -14.57 -8.18 21.65
CA ILE A 203 -13.36 -7.37 21.52
C ILE A 203 -13.45 -6.19 22.49
N ARG A 204 -12.51 -6.12 23.42
CA ARG A 204 -12.39 -5.07 24.45
C ARG A 204 -11.31 -4.04 24.10
N VAL A 205 -10.33 -4.44 23.30
CA VAL A 205 -9.22 -3.57 22.90
C VAL A 205 -8.97 -3.69 21.40
N VAL A 206 -8.81 -2.54 20.74
CA VAL A 206 -8.40 -2.45 19.33
C VAL A 206 -7.01 -1.86 19.26
N VAL A 207 -6.12 -2.54 18.54
CA VAL A 207 -4.80 -2.03 18.17
C VAL A 207 -4.86 -1.53 16.73
N LEU A 208 -4.57 -0.25 16.52
CA LEU A 208 -4.37 0.35 15.20
C LEU A 208 -2.88 0.39 14.87
N ASP A 209 -2.50 -0.37 13.86
CA ASP A 209 -1.15 -0.38 13.30
C ASP A 209 -1.07 0.60 12.11
N PHE A 210 -0.33 1.69 12.34
CA PHE A 210 -0.06 2.75 11.35
C PHE A 210 1.35 2.66 10.75
N SER A 211 2.05 1.53 10.93
CA SER A 211 3.39 1.31 10.35
C SER A 211 3.46 1.51 8.83
N SER A 212 2.34 1.34 8.14
CA SER A 212 2.21 1.50 6.68
C SER A 212 1.35 2.72 6.28
N VAL A 213 1.18 3.69 7.19
CA VAL A 213 0.43 4.94 6.95
C VAL A 213 1.42 6.10 6.90
N PRO A 214 1.89 6.51 5.70
CA PRO A 214 2.95 7.53 5.58
C PRO A 214 2.47 8.96 5.83
N SER A 215 1.16 9.23 5.70
CA SER A 215 0.61 10.58 5.84
C SER A 215 -0.89 10.57 6.11
N MET A 216 -1.38 11.66 6.69
CA MET A 216 -2.79 11.87 6.98
C MET A 216 -3.23 13.31 6.67
N ASP A 217 -4.38 13.49 6.02
CA ASP A 217 -4.97 14.82 5.81
C ASP A 217 -5.94 15.24 6.94
N ALA A 218 -6.40 16.49 6.90
CA ALA A 218 -7.27 17.05 7.93
C ALA A 218 -8.64 16.34 8.03
N THR A 219 -9.15 15.77 6.93
CA THR A 219 -10.45 15.09 6.96
C THR A 219 -10.30 13.67 7.52
N ALA A 220 -9.25 12.97 7.11
CA ALA A 220 -8.86 11.69 7.66
C ALA A 220 -8.62 11.75 9.17
N LEU A 221 -7.96 12.81 9.65
CA LEU A 221 -7.78 13.05 11.08
C LEU A 221 -9.10 13.19 11.85
N ARG A 222 -10.09 13.89 11.27
CA ARG A 222 -11.43 14.00 11.87
C ARG A 222 -12.09 12.63 11.95
N THR A 223 -12.03 11.84 10.88
CA THR A 223 -12.53 10.46 10.89
C THR A 223 -11.85 9.61 11.96
N LEU A 224 -10.55 9.78 12.20
CA LEU A 224 -9.85 9.08 13.28
C LEU A 224 -10.36 9.50 14.68
N LEU A 225 -10.67 10.78 14.88
CA LEU A 225 -11.30 11.25 16.13
C LEU A 225 -12.70 10.67 16.31
N ASP A 226 -13.48 10.59 15.23
CA ASP A 226 -14.82 9.99 15.23
C ASP A 226 -14.73 8.49 15.58
N VAL A 227 -13.81 7.75 14.97
CA VAL A 227 -13.51 6.35 15.32
C VAL A 227 -13.18 6.21 16.80
N ARG A 228 -12.31 7.07 17.35
CA ARG A 228 -11.98 7.02 18.79
C ARG A 228 -13.21 7.27 19.66
N LYS A 229 -14.07 8.21 19.28
CA LYS A 229 -15.30 8.51 20.01
C LYS A 229 -16.26 7.31 19.99
N GLU A 230 -16.48 6.71 18.83
CA GLU A 230 -17.33 5.53 18.67
C GLU A 230 -16.80 4.32 19.43
N LEU A 231 -15.48 4.07 19.43
CA LEU A 231 -14.88 3.00 20.22
C LEU A 231 -15.08 3.24 21.72
N LYS A 232 -14.93 4.49 22.17
CA LYS A 232 -15.16 4.86 23.58
C LYS A 232 -16.62 4.70 24.00
N GLU A 233 -17.58 5.00 23.11
CA GLU A 233 -19.01 4.77 23.34
C GLU A 233 -19.34 3.28 23.47
N ARG A 234 -18.56 2.40 22.82
CA ARG A 234 -18.67 0.95 22.91
C ARG A 234 -17.85 0.33 24.07
N ASP A 235 -17.24 1.16 24.94
CA ASP A 235 -16.31 0.77 26.01
C ASP A 235 -15.13 -0.09 25.51
N VAL A 236 -14.66 0.18 24.29
CA VAL A 236 -13.49 -0.44 23.67
C VAL A 236 -12.28 0.49 23.81
N ASP A 237 -11.20 -0.02 24.39
CA ASP A 237 -9.94 0.69 24.49
C ASP A 237 -9.22 0.71 23.13
N LEU A 238 -8.56 1.83 22.81
CA LEU A 238 -7.78 1.99 21.58
C LEU A 238 -6.30 2.07 21.94
N VAL A 239 -5.48 1.29 21.24
CA VAL A 239 -4.02 1.31 21.31
C VAL A 239 -3.48 1.61 19.92
N MET A 240 -2.45 2.44 19.81
CA MET A 240 -1.84 2.78 18.52
C MET A 240 -0.38 2.33 18.48
N CYS A 241 0.06 1.88 17.30
CA CYS A 241 1.46 1.57 17.06
C CYS A 241 1.91 1.94 15.64
N GLY A 242 3.22 1.91 15.42
CA GLY A 242 3.80 2.11 14.09
C GLY A 242 3.68 3.53 13.54
N ILE A 243 3.42 4.54 14.37
CA ILE A 243 3.31 5.91 13.90
C ILE A 243 4.71 6.45 13.57
N ASP A 244 4.96 6.75 12.30
CA ASP A 244 6.22 7.33 11.85
C ASP A 244 6.41 8.78 12.33
N GLY A 245 7.61 9.35 12.10
CA GLY A 245 7.92 10.70 12.56
C GLY A 245 7.06 11.80 11.92
N GLN A 246 6.72 11.67 10.64
CA GLN A 246 5.94 12.68 9.91
C GLN A 246 4.48 12.66 10.36
N LEU A 247 3.88 11.48 10.48
CA LEU A 247 2.53 11.31 10.96
C LEU A 247 2.40 11.74 12.43
N LYS A 248 3.40 11.44 13.27
CA LYS A 248 3.42 11.89 14.66
C LYS A 248 3.44 13.41 14.77
N GLU A 249 4.16 14.11 13.89
CA GLU A 249 4.17 15.57 13.86
C GLU A 249 2.78 16.14 13.50
N ILE A 250 2.09 15.55 12.52
CA ILE A 250 0.72 15.95 12.16
C ILE A 250 -0.23 15.77 13.36
N LEU A 251 -0.18 14.61 14.03
CA LEU A 251 -1.02 14.31 15.19
C LEU A 251 -0.75 15.25 16.38
N ASN A 252 0.52 15.59 16.63
CA ASN A 252 0.90 16.54 17.67
C ASN A 252 0.40 17.96 17.37
N ARG A 253 0.57 18.44 16.14
CA ARG A 253 0.06 19.76 15.71
C ARG A 253 -1.45 19.84 15.84
N ALA A 254 -2.14 18.73 15.59
CA ALA A 254 -3.57 18.58 15.76
C ALA A 254 -4.04 18.40 17.22
N LYS A 255 -3.12 18.30 18.20
CA LYS A 255 -3.42 17.96 19.60
C LYS A 255 -4.27 16.69 19.74
N PHE A 256 -4.01 15.71 18.86
CA PHE A 256 -4.75 14.46 18.83
C PHE A 256 -4.58 13.67 20.13
N PHE A 257 -3.35 13.54 20.63
CA PHE A 257 -3.09 12.78 21.86
C PHE A 257 -3.72 13.44 23.09
N ASP A 258 -3.60 14.76 23.22
CA ASP A 258 -4.23 15.54 24.30
C ASP A 258 -5.75 15.38 24.35
N SER A 259 -6.40 15.36 23.18
CA SER A 259 -7.86 15.28 23.07
C SER A 259 -8.41 13.85 23.22
N THR A 260 -7.61 12.84 22.91
CA THR A 260 -8.03 11.42 22.94
C THR A 260 -7.56 10.65 24.18
N GLY A 261 -6.59 11.20 24.93
CA GLY A 261 -5.93 10.56 26.06
C GLY A 261 -5.10 9.33 25.66
N LEU A 262 -4.61 9.29 24.42
CA LEU A 262 -3.84 8.19 23.83
C LEU A 262 -2.34 8.45 23.91
N ASP A 263 -1.85 8.84 25.07
CA ASP A 263 -0.47 9.31 25.26
C ASP A 263 0.59 8.22 25.00
N LYS A 264 0.15 6.95 25.00
CA LYS A 264 1.00 5.78 24.80
C LYS A 264 0.81 5.19 23.41
N VAL A 265 1.74 5.57 22.54
CA VAL A 265 1.94 5.00 21.21
C VAL A 265 3.16 4.08 21.25
N PHE A 266 3.00 2.86 20.74
CA PHE A 266 4.08 1.88 20.68
C PHE A 266 4.83 1.95 19.34
N ALA A 267 6.11 1.62 19.35
CA ALA A 267 6.87 1.55 18.09
C ALA A 267 6.48 0.31 17.26
N GLU A 268 6.28 -0.83 17.92
CA GLU A 268 6.04 -2.12 17.28
C GLU A 268 4.69 -2.74 17.66
N VAL A 269 4.12 -3.50 16.73
CA VAL A 269 2.87 -4.25 16.93
C VAL A 269 2.99 -5.24 18.09
N THR A 270 4.14 -5.89 18.26
CA THR A 270 4.36 -6.86 19.34
C THR A 270 4.24 -6.24 20.73
N GLN A 271 4.71 -5.00 20.91
CA GLN A 271 4.58 -4.27 22.18
C GLN A 271 3.14 -3.83 22.42
N ALA A 272 2.49 -3.30 21.38
CA ALA A 272 1.10 -2.87 21.43
C ALA A 272 0.15 -4.03 21.74
N ALA A 273 0.36 -5.19 21.12
CA ALA A 273 -0.43 -6.39 21.34
C ALA A 273 -0.32 -6.91 22.77
N LYS A 274 0.88 -6.88 23.37
CA LYS A 274 1.07 -7.25 24.79
C LYS A 274 0.32 -6.30 25.72
N ALA A 275 0.49 -4.98 25.53
CA ALA A 275 -0.23 -3.99 26.32
C ALA A 275 -1.75 -4.10 26.14
N ALA A 276 -2.23 -4.38 24.93
CA ALA A 276 -3.64 -4.60 24.66
C ALA A 276 -4.17 -5.88 25.33
N ALA A 277 -3.40 -6.96 25.35
CA ALA A 277 -3.76 -8.19 26.04
C ALA A 277 -3.85 -7.99 27.56
N GLU A 278 -2.93 -7.21 28.16
CA GLU A 278 -3.01 -6.83 29.58
C GLU A 278 -4.25 -5.97 29.88
N LEU A 279 -4.56 -5.01 29.00
CA LEU A 279 -5.74 -4.15 29.13
C LEU A 279 -7.06 -4.93 28.98
N ALA A 280 -7.06 -5.96 28.14
CA ALA A 280 -8.17 -6.90 28.01
C ALA A 280 -8.27 -7.81 29.23
N GLY A 281 -7.16 -8.36 29.74
CA GLY A 281 -7.16 -9.30 30.86
C GLY A 281 -7.47 -8.69 32.23
N GLY A 282 -7.21 -7.40 32.44
CA GLY A 282 -7.44 -6.73 33.73
C GLY A 282 -8.92 -6.49 34.04
N GLU A 283 -9.47 -7.22 35.02
CA GLU A 283 -10.76 -6.94 35.64
C GLU A 283 -10.82 -5.53 36.23
N GLY A 284 -11.88 -4.77 35.89
CA GLY A 284 -12.69 -3.97 36.83
C GLY A 284 -12.06 -2.91 37.75
N GLY A 285 -10.76 -2.63 37.71
CA GLY A 285 -10.09 -1.72 38.64
C GLY A 285 -9.92 -0.29 38.09
N GLY A 286 -10.78 0.65 38.52
CA GLY A 286 -10.55 2.11 38.53
C GLY A 286 -9.80 2.74 37.34
N LYS A 287 -10.56 3.30 36.39
CA LYS A 287 -10.16 3.95 35.11
C LYS A 287 -9.01 4.99 35.13
N LYS A 288 -8.40 5.36 36.26
CA LYS A 288 -7.35 6.40 36.34
C LYS A 288 -5.91 5.88 36.37
N ASN A 289 -5.65 4.59 36.67
CA ASN A 289 -4.29 4.11 36.94
C ASN A 289 -3.78 3.03 35.95
N LYS A 290 -4.54 2.67 34.91
CA LYS A 290 -4.21 1.57 33.96
C LYS A 290 -2.85 1.72 33.24
N TRP A 291 -2.35 2.95 33.10
CA TRP A 291 -1.09 3.23 32.42
C TRP A 291 0.12 3.43 33.34
N ALA A 292 -0.05 3.45 34.67
CA ALA A 292 1.07 3.74 35.59
C ALA A 292 2.08 2.58 35.71
N GLY A 293 1.69 1.34 35.38
CA GLY A 293 2.51 0.13 35.57
C GLY A 293 3.40 -0.29 34.39
N LEU A 294 3.17 0.23 33.17
CA LEU A 294 4.01 -0.13 32.01
C LEU A 294 5.27 0.75 31.97
N SER A 295 6.33 0.24 32.60
CA SER A 295 7.69 0.78 32.71
C SER A 295 8.27 1.25 31.37
N MET A 296 8.88 2.45 31.39
CA MET A 296 9.59 3.08 30.28
C MET A 296 10.76 2.22 29.77
N GLY A 297 10.68 1.79 28.51
CA GLY A 297 11.87 1.53 27.70
C GLY A 297 12.40 2.86 27.17
N ASN A 298 13.44 3.37 27.80
CA ASN A 298 14.02 4.68 27.56
C ASN A 298 14.56 4.79 26.11
N VAL A 299 13.80 5.39 25.18
CA VAL A 299 14.34 5.79 23.87
C VAL A 299 14.74 7.26 23.97
N HIS A 300 15.88 7.48 24.64
CA HIS A 300 16.58 8.75 24.58
C HIS A 300 17.09 9.00 23.16
N ALA A 301 16.86 10.24 22.74
CA ALA A 301 17.26 10.85 21.48
C ALA A 301 18.67 10.45 20.99
N ARG A 302 18.76 9.94 19.76
CA ARG A 302 19.96 10.15 18.94
C ARG A 302 19.87 11.53 18.30
N LYS A 303 20.31 12.55 19.05
CA LYS A 303 20.75 13.83 18.50
C LYS A 303 22.06 13.62 17.75
N GLY A 304 22.14 14.14 16.53
CA GLY A 304 23.34 14.76 15.97
C GLY A 304 24.47 13.85 15.49
N LEU A 305 24.49 13.58 14.18
CA LEU A 305 25.72 13.54 13.39
C LEU A 305 25.43 14.25 12.05
N SER A 306 25.41 15.58 12.13
CA SER A 306 25.70 16.47 11.01
C SER A 306 27.06 17.08 11.31
N GLY A 307 28.02 16.90 10.41
CA GLY A 307 29.34 17.56 10.48
C GLY A 307 30.52 16.60 10.38
N ALA A 308 30.88 16.19 9.16
CA ALA A 308 32.25 15.94 8.71
C ALA A 308 32.26 15.40 7.26
N ALA A 309 32.18 16.28 6.27
CA ALA A 309 32.62 16.00 4.91
C ALA A 309 32.86 17.34 4.16
N ALA A 310 33.83 18.10 4.65
CA ALA A 310 34.50 19.16 3.92
C ALA A 310 36.00 19.08 4.29
N MET A 311 36.86 19.11 3.27
CA MET A 311 38.33 18.89 3.28
C MET A 311 38.80 17.43 3.21
N LEU A 312 38.95 16.91 1.99
CA LEU A 312 40.23 16.75 1.28
C LEU A 312 39.96 16.26 -0.15
#